data_AF-A0A3C0ERQ7-F1
#
_entry.id   AF-A0A3C0ERQ7-F1
#
_cell.length_a   1.000
_cell.length_b   1.000
_cell.length_c   1.000
_cell.angle_alpha   90.00
_cell.angle_beta   90.00
_cell.angle_gamma   90.00
#
_symmetry.space_group_name_H-M   'P 1'
#
loop_
_entity.id
_entity.type
_entity.pdbx_description
1 polymer ?
#
loop_
_entity_poly.entity_id
_entity_poly.type
_entity_poly.pdbx_seq_one_letter_code
_entity_poly.pdbx_strand_id
1 'polypeptide(L)' 'CTKKKIKAMPEIMIPLVGSKKELEILADLAKETIANVKKAKKFTGKLDITVGTMIEIPRAALTANEIAEVAEFFSFGTN' A
#
# COMPACT_ATOMS: atom_id res chain seq x y z
N CYS A 1 1.44 14.38 -12.92
CA CYS A 1 2.53 14.98 -12.10
C CYS A 1 3.82 15.13 -12.89
N THR A 2 4.40 14.05 -13.43
CA THR A 2 5.70 14.09 -14.14
C THR A 2 5.76 15.08 -15.31
N LYS A 3 4.75 15.12 -16.19
CA LYS A 3 4.68 16.10 -17.30
C LYS A 3 4.69 17.57 -16.84
N LYS A 4 4.23 17.83 -15.61
CA LYS A 4 4.19 19.16 -14.99
C LYS A 4 5.42 19.41 -14.08
N LYS A 5 6.44 18.54 -14.12
CA LYS A 5 7.63 18.57 -13.25
C LYS A 5 7.29 18.50 -11.74
N ILE A 6 6.18 17.87 -11.39
CA ILE A 6 5.79 17.61 -10.00
C ILE A 6 6.23 16.19 -9.63
N LYS A 7 7.03 16.06 -8.57
CA LYS A 7 7.39 14.77 -7.96
C LYS A 7 6.27 14.36 -7.00
N ALA A 8 5.37 13.50 -7.47
CA ALA A 8 4.33 12.92 -6.64
C ALA A 8 4.83 11.62 -5.99
N MET A 9 4.55 11.44 -4.70
CA MET A 9 4.90 10.26 -3.90
C MET A 9 3.62 9.79 -3.18
N PRO A 10 2.67 9.20 -3.92
CA PRO A 10 1.42 8.76 -3.33
C PRO A 10 1.64 7.47 -2.51
N GLU A 11 0.86 7.35 -1.44
CA GLU A 11 0.86 6.19 -0.54
C GLU A 11 -0.54 5.59 -0.52
N ILE A 12 -0.64 4.27 -0.69
CA ILE A 12 -1.91 3.54 -0.63
C ILE A 12 -1.99 2.84 0.72
N MET A 13 -3.07 3.09 1.45
CA MET A 13 -3.29 2.52 2.78
C MET A 13 -4.52 1.62 2.80
N ILE A 14 -4.35 0.40 3.29
CA ILE A 14 -5.43 -0.58 3.45
C ILE A 14 -5.95 -0.52 4.90
N PRO A 15 -7.24 -0.21 5.12
CA PRO A 15 -7.82 -0.12 6.46
C PRO A 15 -8.29 -1.48 6.98
N LEU A 16 -8.58 -1.54 8.29
CA LEU A 16 -9.22 -2.66 9.00
C LEU A 16 -8.52 -4.01 8.83
N VAL A 17 -7.20 -4.01 8.65
CA VAL A 17 -6.42 -5.24 8.51
C VAL A 17 -6.33 -5.94 9.85
N GLY A 18 -6.63 -7.24 9.89
CA GLY A 18 -6.51 -8.07 11.09
C GLY A 18 -5.46 -9.18 10.98
N SER A 19 -4.92 -9.43 9.78
CA SER A 19 -3.92 -10.47 9.52
C SER A 19 -2.98 -10.14 8.37
N LYS A 20 -1.79 -10.75 8.38
CA LYS A 20 -0.84 -10.69 7.27
C LYS A 20 -1.46 -11.14 5.94
N LYS A 21 -2.27 -12.21 5.94
CA LYS A 21 -2.80 -12.79 4.69
C LYS A 21 -3.81 -11.87 4.01
N GLU A 22 -4.67 -11.21 4.79
CA GLU A 22 -5.59 -10.19 4.27
C GLU A 22 -4.81 -9.04 3.61
N LEU A 23 -3.77 -8.55 4.29
CA LEU A 23 -2.93 -7.48 3.74
C LEU A 23 -2.21 -7.93 2.46
N GLU A 24 -1.66 -9.13 2.42
CA GLU A 24 -0.95 -9.68 1.26
C GLU A 24 -1.85 -9.71 0.02
N ILE A 25 -3.07 -10.25 0.13
CA ILE A 25 -4.02 -10.34 -0.98
C ILE A 25 -4.35 -8.94 -1.52
N LEU A 26 -4.61 -7.98 -0.63
CA LEU A 26 -5.01 -6.63 -1.01
C LEU A 26 -3.83 -5.81 -1.54
N ALA A 27 -2.63 -6.01 -0.98
CA ALA A 27 -1.41 -5.35 -1.45
C ALA A 27 -1.01 -5.86 -2.84
N ASP A 28 -1.14 -7.16 -3.10
CA ASP A 28 -0.89 -7.75 -4.41
C ASP A 28 -1.90 -7.24 -5.44
N LEU A 29 -3.18 -7.16 -5.09
CA LEU A 29 -4.21 -6.57 -5.95
C LEU A 29 -3.90 -5.10 -6.29
N ALA A 30 -3.45 -4.32 -5.30
CA ALA A 30 -3.05 -2.93 -5.51
C ALA A 30 -1.85 -2.83 -6.47
N LYS A 31 -0.81 -3.65 -6.24
CA LYS A 31 0.39 -3.72 -7.10
C LYS A 31 0.06 -4.15 -8.53
N GLU A 32 -0.81 -5.15 -8.69
CA GLU A 32 -1.30 -5.60 -10.00
C GLU A 32 -2.05 -4.47 -10.71
N THR A 33 -2.94 -3.78 -10.00
CA THR A 33 -3.70 -2.65 -10.54
C THR A 33 -2.76 -1.52 -10.99
N ILE A 34 -1.74 -1.18 -10.19
CA ILE A 34 -0.71 -0.20 -10.57
C ILE A 34 0.00 -0.62 -11.86
N ALA A 35 0.40 -1.89 -11.97
CA ALA A 35 1.07 -2.42 -13.16
C ALA A 35 0.15 -2.36 -14.40
N ASN A 36 -1.11 -2.75 -14.25
CA ASN A 36 -2.11 -2.71 -15.32
C ASN A 36 -2.37 -1.29 -15.81
N VAL A 37 -2.54 -0.32 -14.90
CA VAL A 37 -2.71 1.09 -15.25
C VAL A 37 -1.46 1.65 -15.92
N LYS A 38 -0.26 1.32 -15.41
CA LYS A 38 1.02 1.73 -16.00
C LYS A 38 1.14 1.26 -17.45
N LYS A 39 0.80 -0.02 -17.71
CA LYS A 39 0.79 -0.62 -19.05
C LYS A 39 -0.25 0.02 -19.95
N ALA A 40 -1.50 0.14 -19.50
CA ALA A 40 -2.61 0.72 -20.26
C ALA A 40 -2.33 2.18 -20.66
N LYS A 41 -1.66 2.95 -19.80
CA LYS A 41 -1.27 4.34 -20.07
C LYS A 41 0.07 4.48 -20.81
N LYS A 42 0.71 3.37 -21.19
CA LYS A 42 2.05 3.33 -21.81
C LYS A 42 3.08 4.17 -21.04
N PHE A 43 2.98 4.20 -19.72
CA PHE A 43 3.86 4.98 -18.87
C PHE A 43 5.13 4.20 -18.55
N THR A 44 6.28 4.70 -18.97
CA THR A 44 7.59 4.03 -18.80
C THR A 44 8.36 4.53 -17.57
N GLY A 45 7.91 5.60 -16.92
CA GLY A 45 8.57 6.14 -15.74
C GLY A 45 8.45 5.24 -14.50
N LYS A 46 9.25 5.57 -13.48
CA LYS A 46 9.11 4.96 -12.15
C LYS A 46 7.89 5.56 -11.44
N LEU A 47 7.07 4.70 -10.84
CA LEU A 47 5.98 5.08 -9.95
C LEU A 47 6.37 4.57 -8.56
N ASP A 48 6.87 5.47 -7.72
CA ASP A 48 7.22 5.17 -6.33
C ASP A 48 5.93 5.27 -5.49
N ILE A 49 5.09 4.24 -5.59
CA ILE A 49 3.82 4.13 -4.85
C ILE A 49 4.04 3.04 -3.80
N THR A 50 3.98 3.41 -2.53
CA THR A 50 4.07 2.46 -1.42
C THR A 50 2.69 1.97 -1.02
N VAL A 51 2.61 0.71 -0.58
CA VAL A 51 1.40 0.10 -0.05
C VAL A 51 1.62 -0.27 1.41
N GLY A 52 0.85 0.34 2.29
CA GLY A 52 0.90 0.13 3.73
C GLY A 52 -0.48 -0.15 4.30
N THR A 53 -0.58 -0.13 5.62
CA THR A 53 -1.83 -0.46 6.31
C THR A 53 -2.08 0.43 7.52
N MET A 54 -3.36 0.59 7.84
CA MET A 54 -3.77 1.17 9.11
C MET A 54 -3.75 0.12 10.21
N ILE A 55 -3.04 0.40 11.31
CA ILE A 55 -3.07 -0.36 12.55
C ILE A 55 -4.20 0.23 13.40
N GLU A 56 -5.40 -0.31 13.21
CA GLU A 56 -6.63 0.10 13.92
C GLU A 56 -7.38 -1.07 14.58
N ILE A 57 -6.99 -2.31 14.28
CA ILE A 57 -7.51 -3.51 14.92
C ILE A 57 -6.50 -4.01 15.97
N PRO A 58 -6.90 -4.32 17.23
CA PRO A 58 -5.95 -4.79 18.25
C PRO A 58 -5.12 -6.01 17.81
N ARG A 59 -5.72 -6.92 17.03
CA ARG A 59 -5.01 -8.07 16.47
C ARG A 59 -3.87 -7.67 15.53
N ALA A 60 -4.04 -6.59 14.76
CA ALA A 60 -3.00 -6.07 13.88
C ALA A 60 -1.79 -5.61 14.68
N ALA A 61 -2.01 -4.94 15.81
CA ALA A 61 -0.94 -4.55 16.71
C ALA A 61 -0.24 -5.75 17.34
N LEU A 62 -0.98 -6.79 17.75
CA LEU A 62 -0.42 -8.02 18.33
C LEU A 62 0.41 -8.85 17.34
N THR A 63 0.08 -8.78 16.04
CA THR A 63 0.75 -9.53 14.95
C THR A 63 1.54 -8.60 14.04
N ALA A 64 1.92 -7.41 14.53
CA ALA A 64 2.53 -6.35 13.71
C ALA A 64 3.85 -6.77 13.07
N ASN A 65 4.60 -7.68 13.70
CA ASN A 65 5.81 -8.26 13.13
C ASN A 65 5.55 -9.00 11.81
N GLU A 66 4.45 -9.75 11.71
CA GLU A 66 4.07 -10.46 10.48
C GLU A 66 3.51 -9.49 9.43
N ILE A 67 2.73 -8.50 9.87
CA ILE A 67 2.16 -7.47 8.99
C ILE A 67 3.26 -6.61 8.36
N ALA A 68 4.33 -6.31 9.10
CA ALA A 68 5.48 -5.55 8.63
C ALA A 68 6.26 -6.23 7.48
N GLU A 69 6.11 -7.55 7.29
CA GLU A 69 6.72 -8.24 6.14
C GLU A 69 6.09 -7.84 4.80
N VAL A 70 4.86 -7.31 4.84
CA VAL A 70 4.08 -6.93 3.64
C VAL A 70 3.90 -5.42 3.55
N ALA A 71 3.61 -4.75 4.68
CA ALA A 71 3.36 -3.32 4.71
C ALA A 71 4.65 -2.50 4.55
N GLU A 72 4.63 -1.51 3.67
CA GLU A 72 5.75 -0.56 3.51
C GLU A 72 5.70 0.60 4.52
N PHE A 73 4.56 0.82 5.17
CA PHE A 73 4.38 1.78 6.27
C PHE A 73 3.18 1.39 7.15
N PHE A 74 3.17 1.92 8.37
CA PHE A 74 2.05 1.84 9.31
C PHE A 74 1.46 3.22 9.59
N SER A 75 0.14 3.27 9.70
CA SER A 75 -0.61 4.43 10.20
C SER A 75 -1.50 3.98 11.36
N PHE A 76 -1.42 4.60 12.52
CA PHE A 76 -2.21 4.18 13.68
C PHE A 76 -3.58 4.87 13.67
N GLY A 77 -4.64 4.08 13.48
CA GLY A 77 -6.01 4.54 13.60
C GLY A 77 -6.47 4.38 15.05
N THR A 78 -6.31 5.43 15.85
CA THR A 78 -6.59 5.41 17.30
C THR A 78 -7.98 5.94 17.68
N ASN A 79 -8.85 6.14 16.69
CA ASN A 79 -10.21 6.65 16.91
C ASN A 79 -11.13 5.60 17.55
#